data_AF-A0A9E0J597-F1
#
_entry.id   AF-A0A9E0J597-F1
#
_cell.length_a   1.000
_cell.length_b   1.000
_cell.length_c   1.000
_cell.angle_alpha   90.00
_cell.angle_beta   90.00
_cell.angle_gamma   90.00
#
_symmetry.space_group_name_H-M   'P 1'
#
loop_
_entity.id
_entity.type
_entity.pdbx_description
1 polymer ?
#
loop_
_entity_poly.entity_id
_entity_poly.type
_entity_poly.pdbx_seq_one_letter_code
_entity_poly.pdbx_strand_id
1 'polypeptide(L)'
;MNSERLEQLLERIAVALEQLVSVSGGGLRPHPKPLLDTEPSEPSETDVDIPPDLVVDDHRQPVLEPFLNSKGISIKVLQPEDPSDQIIDSLAIFLGERYNALSPVLLKIKRAMQTGLPITESLKDRPQVDVSSVCQFCTRLHEIAFLEQYQYQRSPVYLVRAKTTTLPKAQRFFGGQWLERFILQKVKAIHAQISAEVSGGDISFEFLINPQIVLSNGDDFELDVLVSMGDAIYWIEAKSGDYQQHVSKYSKFARILGLDCEHSIMVLTDVADDRCDALSSLFAMMVCNLHGFEEKLLSVVRTDIAQQGAPRDAAR
;
A
#
# COMPACT_ATOMS: atom_id res chain seq x y z
N MET A 1 -36.84 13.57 12.93
CA MET A 1 -36.37 14.64 12.02
C MET A 1 -37.48 14.86 11.01
N ASN A 2 -38.07 16.07 10.96
CA ASN A 2 -39.29 16.36 10.20
C ASN A 2 -39.03 16.31 8.68
N SER A 3 -39.83 15.52 7.95
CA SER A 3 -39.78 15.35 6.48
C SER A 3 -39.84 16.70 5.75
N GLU A 4 -40.67 17.63 6.23
CA GLU A 4 -40.82 18.96 5.65
C GLU A 4 -39.53 19.78 5.65
N ARG A 5 -38.67 19.61 6.67
CA ARG A 5 -37.40 20.33 6.73
C ARG A 5 -36.38 19.76 5.74
N LEU A 6 -36.48 18.47 5.45
CA LEU A 6 -35.64 17.80 4.45
C LEU A 6 -36.08 18.19 3.04
N GLU A 7 -37.39 18.24 2.79
CA GLU A 7 -37.96 18.67 1.50
C GLU A 7 -37.59 20.13 1.18
N GLN A 8 -37.71 21.05 2.14
CA GLN A 8 -37.28 22.45 1.96
C GLN A 8 -35.78 22.61 1.70
N LEU A 9 -34.95 21.73 2.28
CA LEU A 9 -33.51 21.73 2.04
C LEU A 9 -33.19 21.23 0.63
N LEU A 10 -33.87 20.19 0.17
CA LEU A 10 -33.68 19.64 -1.18
C LEU A 10 -34.15 20.62 -2.26
N GLU A 11 -35.27 21.30 -2.03
CA GLU A 11 -35.80 22.30 -2.98
C GLU A 11 -34.87 23.52 -3.11
N ARG A 12 -34.28 23.98 -2.00
CA ARG A 12 -33.26 25.05 -2.01
C ARG A 12 -31.98 24.63 -2.73
N ILE A 13 -31.57 23.37 -2.62
CA ILE A 13 -30.39 22.83 -3.32
C ILE A 13 -30.66 22.72 -4.82
N ALA A 14 -31.85 22.26 -5.22
CA ALA A 14 -32.24 22.16 -6.64
C ALA A 14 -32.20 23.52 -7.35
N VAL A 15 -32.77 24.56 -6.73
CA VAL A 15 -32.75 25.93 -7.27
C VAL A 15 -31.33 26.48 -7.40
N ALA A 16 -30.47 26.23 -6.42
CA ALA A 16 -29.07 26.68 -6.45
C ALA A 16 -28.27 26.00 -7.58
N LEU A 17 -28.57 24.73 -7.88
CA LEU A 17 -27.90 24.00 -8.96
C LEU A 17 -28.35 24.46 -10.35
N GLU A 18 -29.64 24.77 -10.54
CA GLU A 18 -30.15 25.30 -11.81
C GLU A 18 -29.56 26.68 -12.16
N GLN A 19 -29.28 27.51 -11.15
CA GLN A 19 -28.62 28.81 -11.31
C GLN A 19 -27.14 28.69 -11.70
N LEU A 20 -26.47 27.60 -11.31
CA LEU A 20 -25.08 27.34 -11.71
C LEU A 20 -24.97 26.81 -13.15
N VAL A 21 -25.95 26.02 -13.60
CA VAL A 21 -25.99 25.48 -14.97
C VAL A 21 -26.30 26.56 -16.02
N SER A 22 -27.09 27.57 -15.65
CA SER A 22 -27.44 28.68 -16.55
C SER A 22 -26.30 29.68 -16.80
N VAL A 23 -25.20 29.60 -16.05
CA VAL A 23 -23.98 30.41 -16.25
C VAL A 23 -22.97 29.73 -17.20
N SER A 24 -23.13 28.44 -17.49
CA SER A 24 -22.15 27.65 -18.27
C SER A 24 -22.63 27.13 -19.64
N GLY A 25 -23.76 27.59 -20.18
CA GLY A 25 -24.31 27.07 -21.44
C GLY A 25 -24.81 28.12 -22.42
N GLY A 26 -23.96 28.55 -23.37
CA GLY A 26 -24.39 29.36 -24.51
C GLY A 26 -23.40 29.31 -25.69
N GLY A 27 -23.61 28.36 -26.61
CA GLY A 27 -22.79 28.17 -27.81
C GLY A 27 -23.37 28.79 -29.11
N LEU A 28 -22.48 29.38 -29.90
CA LEU A 28 -22.28 29.35 -31.38
C LEU A 28 -23.45 29.46 -32.38
N ARG A 29 -23.32 30.43 -33.34
CA ARG A 29 -23.18 30.29 -34.84
C ARG A 29 -23.53 31.63 -35.59
N PRO A 30 -23.22 31.86 -36.90
CA PRO A 30 -21.92 31.83 -37.61
C PRO A 30 -21.66 32.97 -38.67
N HIS A 31 -20.42 33.04 -39.20
CA HIS A 31 -19.88 33.63 -40.48
C HIS A 31 -19.60 35.15 -40.62
N PRO A 32 -18.69 35.61 -41.53
CA PRO A 32 -17.55 34.97 -42.24
C PRO A 32 -16.19 35.75 -42.15
N LYS A 33 -15.07 35.15 -42.61
CA LYS A 33 -13.70 35.75 -42.69
C LYS A 33 -13.53 36.70 -43.89
N PRO A 34 -12.62 37.69 -43.82
CA PRO A 34 -11.36 37.56 -44.59
C PRO A 34 -10.08 38.02 -43.84
N LEU A 35 -8.93 37.53 -44.33
CA LEU A 35 -7.55 37.91 -43.95
C LEU A 35 -7.22 39.37 -44.35
N LEU A 36 -6.45 40.10 -43.54
CA LEU A 36 -5.11 40.62 -43.87
C LEU A 36 -4.50 41.43 -42.70
N ASP A 37 -3.19 41.23 -42.53
CA ASP A 37 -2.14 42.15 -42.09
C ASP A 37 -2.04 42.74 -40.66
N THR A 38 -0.81 42.56 -40.16
CA THR A 38 0.03 43.46 -39.34
C THR A 38 -0.24 43.60 -37.83
N GLU A 39 0.79 43.20 -37.07
CA GLU A 39 1.18 43.63 -35.70
C GLU A 39 1.10 45.16 -35.49
N PRO A 40 1.15 45.74 -34.26
CA PRO A 40 1.77 45.19 -33.03
C PRO A 40 1.09 45.51 -31.67
N SER A 41 1.54 44.73 -30.67
CA SER A 41 1.81 45.11 -29.26
C SER A 41 0.75 45.84 -28.41
N GLU A 42 0.37 45.21 -27.29
CA GLU A 42 0.10 45.90 -26.02
C GLU A 42 0.62 45.08 -24.82
N PRO A 43 0.90 45.75 -23.67
CA PRO A 43 1.85 45.32 -22.67
C PRO A 43 1.24 44.52 -21.52
N SER A 44 2.16 43.88 -20.81
CA SER A 44 2.08 43.15 -19.53
C SER A 44 1.13 43.70 -18.47
N GLU A 45 0.36 42.80 -17.83
CA GLU A 45 -0.02 42.92 -16.42
C GLU A 45 0.13 41.56 -15.70
N THR A 46 1.22 41.48 -14.93
CA THR A 46 1.39 40.85 -13.61
C THR A 46 0.83 39.44 -13.33
N ASP A 47 1.78 38.50 -13.23
CA ASP A 47 1.69 37.24 -12.52
C ASP A 47 1.17 37.41 -11.08
N VAL A 48 0.13 36.65 -10.74
CA VAL A 48 -0.12 36.21 -9.36
C VAL A 48 0.19 34.72 -9.33
N ASP A 49 1.38 34.43 -8.81
CA ASP A 49 1.96 33.11 -8.64
C ASP A 49 1.10 32.28 -7.67
N ILE A 50 0.36 31.30 -8.19
CA ILE A 50 -0.25 30.24 -7.41
C ILE A 50 0.67 29.03 -7.57
N PRO A 51 1.35 28.55 -6.50
CA PRO A 51 2.31 27.47 -6.63
C PRO A 51 1.58 26.20 -7.06
N PRO A 52 1.93 25.58 -8.20
CA PRO A 52 1.45 24.25 -8.52
C PRO A 52 2.05 23.28 -7.52
N ASP A 53 1.23 22.31 -7.15
CA ASP A 53 1.58 21.16 -6.33
C ASP A 53 3.00 20.64 -6.54
N LEU A 54 3.55 20.11 -5.45
CA LEU A 54 4.77 19.31 -5.38
C LEU A 54 4.68 18.08 -6.30
N VAL A 55 4.79 18.29 -7.62
CA VAL A 55 5.18 17.23 -8.53
C VAL A 55 6.69 17.13 -8.38
N VAL A 56 7.12 16.20 -7.52
CA VAL A 56 8.51 15.78 -7.48
C VAL A 56 8.76 15.04 -8.79
N ASP A 57 9.22 15.78 -9.80
CA ASP A 57 9.77 15.21 -11.02
C ASP A 57 11.09 14.54 -10.63
N ASP A 58 11.01 13.28 -10.20
CA ASP A 58 12.18 12.46 -9.94
C ASP A 58 12.74 12.00 -11.29
N HIS A 59 13.67 12.77 -11.86
CA HIS A 59 14.37 12.47 -13.11
C HIS A 59 15.27 11.22 -13.05
N ARG A 60 15.07 10.31 -12.08
CA ARG A 60 15.83 9.06 -11.97
C ARG A 60 15.30 8.03 -12.98
N GLN A 61 16.22 7.36 -13.65
CA GLN A 61 15.86 6.29 -14.59
C GLN A 61 15.22 5.12 -13.83
N PRO A 62 14.15 4.50 -14.38
CA PRO A 62 13.57 3.30 -13.79
C PRO A 62 14.61 2.17 -13.75
N VAL A 63 14.71 1.47 -12.63
CA VAL A 63 15.65 0.37 -12.36
C VAL A 63 14.92 -0.97 -12.38
N LEU A 64 13.73 -1.05 -11.78
CA LEU A 64 13.02 -2.32 -11.56
C LEU A 64 12.49 -2.93 -12.86
N GLU A 65 11.92 -2.15 -13.77
CA GLU A 65 11.45 -2.66 -15.06
C GLU A 65 12.61 -3.18 -15.94
N PRO A 66 13.72 -2.45 -16.15
CA PRO A 66 14.89 -2.99 -16.83
C PRO A 66 15.47 -4.25 -16.16
N PHE A 67 15.49 -4.29 -14.83
CA PHE A 67 15.91 -5.48 -14.09
C PHE A 67 15.03 -6.69 -14.43
N LEU A 68 13.71 -6.56 -14.36
CA LEU A 68 12.77 -7.64 -14.71
C LEU A 68 12.95 -8.07 -16.17
N ASN A 69 13.05 -7.12 -17.09
CA ASN A 69 13.27 -7.39 -18.51
C ASN A 69 14.58 -8.16 -18.74
N SER A 70 15.65 -7.86 -18.00
CA SER A 70 16.93 -8.59 -18.07
C SER A 70 16.82 -10.06 -17.65
N LYS A 71 15.78 -10.41 -16.86
CA LYS A 71 15.45 -11.78 -16.46
C LYS A 71 14.42 -12.45 -17.39
N GLY A 72 14.04 -11.78 -18.49
CA GLY A 72 12.99 -12.23 -19.40
C GLY A 72 11.59 -12.17 -18.78
N ILE A 73 11.37 -11.25 -17.85
CA ILE A 73 10.10 -11.01 -17.18
C ILE A 73 9.55 -9.68 -17.66
N SER A 74 8.28 -9.65 -18.08
CA SER A 74 7.60 -8.40 -18.47
C SER A 74 6.48 -8.05 -17.49
N ILE A 75 6.27 -6.75 -17.28
CA ILE A 75 5.15 -6.26 -16.48
C ILE A 75 3.90 -6.21 -17.36
N LYS A 76 2.83 -6.87 -16.92
CA LYS A 76 1.53 -6.92 -17.59
C LYS A 76 0.59 -5.84 -17.08
N VAL A 77 0.54 -5.66 -15.76
CA VAL A 77 -0.35 -4.71 -15.09
C VAL A 77 0.35 -4.13 -13.87
N LEU A 78 0.33 -2.81 -13.77
CA LEU A 78 0.58 -2.07 -12.53
C LEU A 78 -0.75 -1.55 -11.98
N GLN A 79 -0.94 -1.64 -10.67
CA GLN A 79 -2.11 -1.03 -10.04
C GLN A 79 -1.85 0.47 -9.93
N PRO A 80 -2.75 1.34 -10.43
CA PRO A 80 -2.61 2.77 -10.24
C PRO A 80 -2.83 3.14 -8.77
N GLU A 81 -2.20 4.23 -8.34
CA GLU A 81 -2.47 4.82 -7.02
C GLU A 81 -3.92 5.32 -6.94
N ASP A 82 -4.55 5.08 -5.78
CA ASP A 82 -5.90 5.52 -5.47
C ASP A 82 -5.84 6.56 -4.33
N PRO A 83 -6.60 7.67 -4.39
CA PRO A 83 -6.61 8.69 -3.33
C PRO A 83 -6.89 8.15 -1.91
N SER A 84 -7.59 7.03 -1.80
CA SER A 84 -7.87 6.38 -0.52
C SER A 84 -6.72 5.50 0.00
N ASP A 85 -5.66 5.30 -0.79
CA ASP A 85 -4.51 4.46 -0.40
C ASP A 85 -3.81 4.99 0.84
N GLN A 86 -3.72 6.31 1.04
CA GLN A 86 -3.14 6.87 2.27
C GLN A 86 -3.90 6.41 3.53
N ILE A 87 -5.23 6.33 3.45
CA ILE A 87 -6.07 5.89 4.57
C ILE A 87 -5.91 4.38 4.80
N ILE A 88 -5.83 3.61 3.71
CA ILE A 88 -5.68 2.15 3.74
C ILE A 88 -4.30 1.75 4.26
N ASP A 89 -3.25 2.46 3.85
CA ASP A 89 -1.89 2.27 4.32
C ASP A 89 -1.79 2.59 5.82
N SER A 90 -2.47 3.65 6.27
CA SER A 90 -2.57 3.96 7.71
C SER A 90 -3.33 2.89 8.51
N LEU A 91 -4.29 2.19 7.90
CA LEU A 91 -4.95 1.02 8.52
C LEU A 91 -4.03 -0.20 8.55
N ALA A 92 -3.27 -0.43 7.48
CA ALA A 92 -2.27 -1.49 7.40
C ALA A 92 -1.18 -1.33 8.46
N ILE A 93 -0.63 -0.11 8.62
CA ILE A 93 0.31 0.25 9.70
C ILE A 93 -0.31 -0.06 11.05
N PHE A 94 -1.52 0.45 11.32
CA PHE A 94 -2.18 0.24 12.60
C PHE A 94 -2.39 -1.24 12.91
N LEU A 95 -2.77 -2.03 11.90
CA LEU A 95 -2.97 -3.47 12.02
C LEU A 95 -1.67 -4.23 12.28
N GLY A 96 -0.62 -3.98 11.50
CA GLY A 96 0.66 -4.68 11.63
C GLY A 96 1.35 -4.40 12.97
N GLU A 97 1.36 -3.14 13.43
CA GLU A 97 1.96 -2.77 14.72
C GLU A 97 1.23 -3.37 15.94
N ARG A 98 -0.04 -3.71 15.79
CA ARG A 98 -0.91 -4.21 16.86
C ARG A 98 -1.46 -5.60 16.53
N TYR A 99 -0.73 -6.36 15.73
CA TYR A 99 -1.23 -7.61 15.16
C TYR A 99 -1.69 -8.60 16.24
N ASN A 100 -0.93 -8.75 17.33
CA ASN A 100 -1.29 -9.64 18.43
C ASN A 100 -2.66 -9.31 19.06
N ALA A 101 -2.98 -8.03 19.22
CA ALA A 101 -4.27 -7.59 19.77
C ALA A 101 -5.42 -7.75 18.77
N LEU A 102 -5.12 -7.55 17.48
CA LEU A 102 -6.10 -7.45 16.39
C LEU A 102 -6.34 -8.75 15.62
N SER A 103 -5.42 -9.72 15.67
CA SER A 103 -5.55 -10.98 14.94
C SER A 103 -6.83 -11.76 15.27
N PRO A 104 -7.37 -11.77 16.51
CA PRO A 104 -8.64 -12.46 16.77
C PRO A 104 -9.84 -11.80 16.07
N VAL A 105 -9.90 -10.47 16.04
CA VAL A 105 -10.98 -9.77 15.33
C VAL A 105 -10.80 -9.87 13.82
N LEU A 106 -9.55 -9.84 13.33
CA LEU A 106 -9.22 -10.03 11.92
C LEU A 106 -9.69 -11.41 11.41
N LEU A 107 -9.47 -12.47 12.19
CA LEU A 107 -9.94 -13.82 11.85
C LEU A 107 -11.47 -13.87 11.72
N LYS A 108 -12.19 -13.18 12.61
CA LYS A 108 -13.66 -13.09 12.55
C LYS A 108 -14.14 -12.25 11.37
N ILE A 109 -13.43 -11.19 11.01
CA ILE A 109 -13.70 -10.41 9.79
C ILE A 109 -13.53 -11.29 8.55
N LYS A 110 -12.41 -12.00 8.42
CA LYS A 110 -12.16 -12.93 7.30
C LYS A 110 -13.29 -13.96 7.18
N ARG A 111 -13.69 -14.58 8.29
CA ARG A 111 -14.81 -15.55 8.33
C ARG A 111 -16.15 -14.91 7.95
N ALA A 112 -16.43 -13.70 8.45
CA ALA A 112 -17.66 -12.98 8.14
C ALA A 112 -17.74 -12.63 6.64
N MET A 113 -16.62 -12.25 6.01
CA MET A 113 -16.58 -11.99 4.57
C MET A 113 -16.89 -13.23 3.71
N GLN A 114 -16.52 -14.42 4.18
CA GLN A 114 -16.81 -15.68 3.47
C GLN A 114 -18.24 -16.18 3.69
N THR A 115 -18.82 -15.90 4.87
CA THR A 115 -20.09 -16.52 5.29
C THR A 115 -21.28 -15.55 5.31
N GLY A 116 -21.02 -14.24 5.25
CA GLY A 116 -22.03 -13.19 5.45
C GLY A 116 -22.55 -13.06 6.88
N LEU A 117 -22.03 -13.87 7.83
CA LEU A 117 -22.49 -13.86 9.22
C LEU A 117 -21.97 -12.63 9.99
N PRO A 118 -22.72 -12.14 10.99
CA PRO A 118 -22.27 -11.03 11.82
C PRO A 118 -21.06 -11.43 12.68
N ILE A 119 -20.22 -10.45 12.96
CA ILE A 119 -19.07 -10.58 13.87
C ILE A 119 -19.54 -10.37 15.30
N THR A 120 -19.08 -11.24 16.20
CA THR A 120 -19.22 -11.06 17.65
C THR A 120 -17.89 -11.42 18.32
N GLU A 121 -17.25 -10.44 18.96
CA GLU A 121 -15.94 -10.60 19.62
C GLU A 121 -16.03 -10.11 21.07
N SER A 122 -15.70 -10.99 22.02
CA SER A 122 -15.63 -10.62 23.43
C SER A 122 -14.23 -10.09 23.75
N LEU A 123 -14.20 -8.89 24.31
CA LEU A 123 -13.01 -8.23 24.80
C LEU A 123 -12.90 -8.32 26.33
N LYS A 124 -13.72 -9.17 26.95
CA LYS A 124 -13.67 -9.42 28.39
C LYS A 124 -12.30 -9.97 28.76
N ASP A 125 -11.76 -9.52 29.89
CA ASP A 125 -10.47 -9.95 30.45
C ASP A 125 -9.24 -9.61 29.59
N ARG A 126 -9.41 -8.87 28.48
CA ARG A 126 -8.29 -8.34 27.69
C ARG A 126 -7.67 -7.11 28.36
N PRO A 127 -6.36 -6.87 28.19
CA PRO A 127 -5.72 -5.62 28.57
C PRO A 127 -6.43 -4.40 27.98
N GLN A 128 -6.49 -3.30 28.74
CA GLN A 128 -7.17 -2.08 28.28
C GLN A 128 -6.59 -1.52 26.98
N VAL A 129 -5.27 -1.70 26.76
CA VAL A 129 -4.59 -1.31 25.51
C VAL A 129 -5.11 -2.12 24.31
N ASP A 130 -5.39 -3.41 24.48
CA ASP A 130 -5.93 -4.26 23.42
C ASP A 130 -7.40 -3.93 23.14
N VAL A 131 -8.19 -3.68 24.19
CA VAL A 131 -9.58 -3.23 24.04
C VAL A 131 -9.61 -1.93 23.23
N SER A 132 -8.76 -0.96 23.59
CA SER A 132 -8.64 0.31 22.88
C SER A 132 -8.21 0.11 21.42
N SER A 133 -7.24 -0.77 21.17
CA SER A 133 -6.74 -1.08 19.83
C SER A 133 -7.83 -1.67 18.94
N VAL A 134 -8.58 -2.66 19.44
CA VAL A 134 -9.71 -3.26 18.71
C VAL A 134 -10.78 -2.21 18.42
N CYS A 135 -11.15 -1.41 19.43
CA CYS A 135 -12.18 -0.39 19.24
C CYS A 135 -11.78 0.67 18.20
N GLN A 136 -10.54 1.17 18.26
CA GLN A 136 -10.02 2.14 17.28
C GLN A 136 -10.00 1.54 15.88
N PHE A 137 -9.52 0.31 15.73
CA PHE A 137 -9.48 -0.36 14.43
C PHE A 137 -10.89 -0.50 13.85
N CYS A 138 -11.84 -1.06 14.60
CA CYS A 138 -13.21 -1.24 14.13
C CYS A 138 -13.93 0.08 13.84
N THR A 139 -13.68 1.14 14.61
CA THR A 139 -14.19 2.49 14.31
C THR A 139 -13.69 2.96 12.95
N ARG A 140 -12.36 2.91 12.72
CA ARG A 140 -11.77 3.37 11.45
C ARG A 140 -12.24 2.54 10.26
N LEU A 141 -12.37 1.22 10.43
CA LEU A 141 -12.94 0.35 9.41
C LEU A 141 -14.40 0.72 9.08
N HIS A 142 -15.19 1.13 10.08
CA HIS A 142 -16.55 1.59 9.84
C HIS A 142 -16.60 2.94 9.10
N GLU A 143 -15.73 3.88 9.47
CA GLU A 143 -15.61 5.20 8.82
C GLU A 143 -15.31 5.10 7.32
N ILE A 144 -14.56 4.08 6.90
CA ILE A 144 -14.25 3.83 5.49
C ILE A 144 -15.14 2.78 4.82
N ALA A 145 -16.27 2.43 5.45
CA ALA A 145 -17.24 1.44 4.97
C ALA A 145 -16.70 0.01 4.77
N PHE A 146 -15.56 -0.36 5.37
CA PHE A 146 -15.10 -1.76 5.44
C PHE A 146 -15.93 -2.59 6.43
N LEU A 147 -16.52 -1.92 7.42
CA LEU A 147 -17.61 -2.45 8.24
C LEU A 147 -18.88 -1.66 7.94
N GLU A 148 -19.96 -2.34 7.54
CA GLU A 148 -21.29 -1.73 7.37
C GLU A 148 -21.91 -1.35 8.71
N GLN A 149 -21.61 -2.13 9.75
CA GLN A 149 -22.11 -1.94 11.10
C GLN A 149 -20.99 -2.17 12.09
N TYR A 150 -20.93 -1.34 13.12
CA TYR A 150 -20.03 -1.52 14.25
C TYR A 150 -20.66 -0.96 15.52
N GLN A 151 -20.67 -1.77 16.59
CA GLN A 151 -21.08 -1.37 17.92
C GLN A 151 -20.18 -2.05 18.96
N TYR A 152 -19.74 -1.27 19.94
CA TYR A 152 -19.06 -1.79 21.13
C TYR A 152 -19.92 -1.60 22.37
N GLN A 153 -20.24 -2.71 23.04
CA GLN A 153 -20.91 -2.71 24.34
C GLN A 153 -19.85 -2.68 25.44
N ARG A 154 -19.85 -1.60 26.23
CA ARG A 154 -18.90 -1.39 27.34
C ARG A 154 -19.19 -2.33 28.52
N SER A 155 -18.52 -2.08 29.64
CA SER A 155 -18.77 -2.77 30.91
C SER A 155 -20.27 -2.87 31.24
N PRO A 156 -20.75 -4.02 31.74
CA PRO A 156 -19.98 -5.23 32.08
C PRO A 156 -19.79 -6.22 30.92
N VAL A 157 -20.23 -5.89 29.70
CA VAL A 157 -20.36 -6.85 28.59
C VAL A 157 -19.09 -6.98 27.74
N TYR A 158 -18.39 -5.87 27.48
CA TYR A 158 -17.15 -5.83 26.68
C TYR A 158 -17.26 -6.59 25.35
N LEU A 159 -18.25 -6.25 24.51
CA LEU A 159 -18.57 -7.02 23.31
C LEU A 159 -18.59 -6.14 22.06
N VAL A 160 -17.82 -6.52 21.06
CA VAL A 160 -17.89 -5.96 19.71
C VAL A 160 -18.91 -6.74 18.90
N ARG A 161 -19.82 -6.02 18.26
CA ARG A 161 -20.75 -6.51 17.23
C ARG A 161 -20.50 -5.72 15.95
N ALA A 162 -20.30 -6.41 14.84
CA ALA A 162 -20.04 -5.76 13.56
C ALA A 162 -20.57 -6.58 12.39
N LYS A 163 -20.68 -5.94 11.22
CA LYS A 163 -21.02 -6.59 9.95
C LYS A 163 -20.07 -6.09 8.87
N THR A 164 -19.50 -7.02 8.11
CA THR A 164 -18.58 -6.70 7.00
C THR A 164 -19.34 -6.22 5.78
N THR A 165 -18.69 -5.39 4.97
CA THR A 165 -19.16 -5.07 3.62
C THR A 165 -18.84 -6.17 2.60
N THR A 166 -19.38 -6.04 1.39
CA THR A 166 -19.02 -6.84 0.20
C THR A 166 -18.12 -6.08 -0.79
N LEU A 167 -17.64 -4.88 -0.44
CA LEU A 167 -16.73 -4.10 -1.31
C LEU A 167 -15.46 -4.91 -1.66
N PRO A 168 -15.09 -5.03 -2.95
CA PRO A 168 -13.88 -5.74 -3.37
C PRO A 168 -12.61 -5.23 -2.70
N LYS A 169 -12.52 -3.91 -2.46
CA LYS A 169 -11.36 -3.29 -1.79
C LYS A 169 -11.20 -3.79 -0.35
N ALA A 170 -12.30 -3.93 0.39
CA ALA A 170 -12.29 -4.49 1.74
C ALA A 170 -11.90 -5.98 1.69
N GLN A 171 -12.48 -6.76 0.77
CA GLN A 171 -12.15 -8.18 0.61
C GLN A 171 -10.66 -8.40 0.32
N ARG A 172 -10.07 -7.61 -0.58
CA ARG A 172 -8.63 -7.69 -0.89
C ARG A 172 -7.77 -7.25 0.30
N PHE A 173 -8.14 -6.15 0.97
CA PHE A 173 -7.44 -5.68 2.17
C PHE A 173 -7.34 -6.78 3.22
N PHE A 174 -8.47 -7.37 3.64
CA PHE A 174 -8.45 -8.44 4.65
C PHE A 174 -7.97 -9.78 4.08
N GLY A 175 -8.02 -9.97 2.76
CA GLY A 175 -7.52 -11.16 2.08
C GLY A 175 -5.99 -11.32 2.11
N GLY A 176 -5.26 -10.21 2.25
CA GLY A 176 -3.80 -10.25 2.34
C GLY A 176 -3.13 -8.89 2.15
N GLN A 177 -3.75 -7.99 1.36
CA GLN A 177 -3.12 -6.73 0.95
C GLN A 177 -2.77 -5.80 2.10
N TRP A 178 -3.41 -5.93 3.26
CA TRP A 178 -2.99 -5.18 4.44
C TRP A 178 -1.53 -5.45 4.81
N LEU A 179 -1.04 -6.68 4.62
CA LEU A 179 0.32 -7.07 4.99
C LEU A 179 1.33 -6.53 3.98
N GLU A 180 1.02 -6.64 2.68
CA GLU A 180 1.83 -6.09 1.59
C GLU A 180 2.02 -4.58 1.75
N ARG A 181 0.91 -3.87 2.05
CA ARG A 181 0.94 -2.43 2.33
C ARG A 181 1.69 -2.09 3.60
N PHE A 182 1.51 -2.86 4.67
CA PHE A 182 2.27 -2.70 5.91
C PHE A 182 3.78 -2.82 5.65
N ILE A 183 4.20 -3.87 4.93
CA ILE A 183 5.58 -4.12 4.56
C ILE A 183 6.14 -2.95 3.74
N LEU A 184 5.42 -2.50 2.71
CA LEU A 184 5.87 -1.37 1.90
C LEU A 184 6.08 -0.09 2.72
N GLN A 185 5.18 0.19 3.67
CA GLN A 185 5.33 1.35 4.56
C GLN A 185 6.56 1.22 5.48
N LYS A 186 6.87 0.01 5.95
CA LYS A 186 8.09 -0.28 6.71
C LYS A 186 9.36 -0.14 5.86
N VAL A 187 9.33 -0.62 4.61
CA VAL A 187 10.41 -0.42 3.63
C VAL A 187 10.67 1.07 3.39
N LYS A 188 9.62 1.88 3.18
CA LYS A 188 9.73 3.34 3.00
C LYS A 188 10.36 4.01 4.23
N ALA A 189 9.97 3.59 5.43
CA ALA A 189 10.57 4.11 6.67
C ALA A 189 12.06 3.75 6.79
N ILE A 190 12.44 2.52 6.44
CA ILE A 190 13.84 2.08 6.41
C ILE A 190 14.66 2.89 5.41
N HIS A 191 14.15 3.08 4.18
CA HIS A 191 14.82 3.91 3.19
C HIS A 191 15.04 5.35 3.69
N ALA A 192 14.01 5.96 4.29
CA ALA A 192 14.11 7.30 4.84
C ALA A 192 15.16 7.37 5.98
N GLN A 193 15.20 6.36 6.85
CA GLN A 193 16.20 6.26 7.91
C GLN A 193 17.62 6.17 7.34
N ILE A 194 17.86 5.25 6.40
CA ILE A 194 19.19 5.03 5.82
C ILE A 194 19.65 6.26 5.02
N SER A 195 18.75 6.90 4.27
CA SER A 195 19.06 8.12 3.53
C SER A 195 19.50 9.27 4.46
N ALA A 196 18.99 9.32 5.69
CA ALA A 196 19.42 10.28 6.70
C ALA A 196 20.77 9.92 7.35
N GLU A 197 21.16 8.64 7.38
CA GLU A 197 22.42 8.15 7.94
C GLU A 197 23.62 8.38 6.99
N VAL A 198 23.39 8.38 5.67
CA VAL A 198 24.47 8.47 4.67
C VAL A 198 24.80 9.92 4.29
N SER A 199 26.06 10.30 4.52
CA SER A 199 26.61 11.61 4.11
C SER A 199 26.69 11.69 2.58
N GLY A 200 25.74 12.39 1.95
CA GLY A 200 25.61 12.44 0.48
C GLY A 200 24.16 12.30 0.00
N GLY A 201 23.26 11.85 0.88
CA GLY A 201 21.85 12.22 0.92
C GLY A 201 20.91 11.67 -0.16
N ASP A 202 21.38 10.98 -1.20
CA ASP A 202 20.45 10.44 -2.20
C ASP A 202 20.74 8.98 -2.55
N ILE A 203 20.14 8.09 -1.77
CA ILE A 203 20.03 6.67 -2.13
C ILE A 203 18.77 6.55 -2.99
N SER A 204 18.94 6.16 -4.25
CA SER A 204 17.83 5.90 -5.16
C SER A 204 16.84 4.91 -4.54
N PHE A 205 15.55 5.18 -4.74
CA PHE A 205 14.48 4.34 -4.24
C PHE A 205 13.39 4.18 -5.28
N GLU A 206 13.06 2.94 -5.60
CA GLU A 206 11.96 2.58 -6.48
C GLU A 206 11.27 1.36 -5.90
N PHE A 207 9.95 1.25 -6.08
CA PHE A 207 9.21 0.07 -5.67
C PHE A 207 8.09 -0.25 -6.65
N LEU A 208 7.74 -1.54 -6.72
CA LEU A 208 6.52 -2.06 -7.32
C LEU A 208 5.76 -2.83 -6.25
N ILE A 209 4.45 -2.60 -6.15
CA ILE A 209 3.55 -3.35 -5.26
C ILE A 209 2.47 -4.03 -6.10
N ASN A 210 2.27 -5.32 -5.88
CA ASN A 210 1.35 -6.17 -6.64
C ASN A 210 1.49 -6.11 -8.18
N PRO A 211 2.69 -6.00 -8.80
CA PRO A 211 2.78 -6.06 -10.25
C PRO A 211 2.38 -7.45 -10.74
N GLN A 212 1.47 -7.48 -11.73
CA GLN A 212 1.22 -8.70 -12.51
C GLN A 212 2.31 -8.79 -13.57
N ILE A 213 3.01 -9.91 -13.60
CA ILE A 213 4.14 -10.15 -14.50
C ILE A 213 3.92 -11.42 -15.31
N VAL A 214 4.58 -11.48 -16.47
CA VAL A 214 4.62 -12.66 -17.33
C VAL A 214 6.05 -13.14 -17.43
N LEU A 215 6.25 -14.43 -17.20
CA LEU A 215 7.55 -15.09 -17.32
C LEU A 215 7.84 -15.46 -18.77
N SER A 216 9.11 -15.72 -19.07
CA SER A 216 9.57 -16.13 -20.41
C SER A 216 8.91 -17.40 -20.94
N ASN A 217 8.39 -18.26 -20.05
CA ASN A 217 7.62 -19.45 -20.41
C ASN A 217 6.11 -19.18 -20.64
N GLY A 218 5.65 -17.94 -20.47
CA GLY A 218 4.27 -17.52 -20.62
C GLY A 218 3.42 -17.61 -19.35
N ASP A 219 3.96 -18.09 -18.23
CA ASP A 219 3.22 -18.18 -16.97
C ASP A 219 2.99 -16.78 -16.37
N ASP A 220 1.79 -16.55 -15.85
CA ASP A 220 1.47 -15.36 -15.06
C ASP A 220 1.95 -15.54 -13.60
N PHE A 221 2.51 -14.48 -13.02
CA PHE A 221 2.88 -14.41 -11.61
C PHE A 221 2.55 -13.01 -11.05
N GLU A 222 2.25 -12.92 -9.75
CA GLU A 222 2.07 -11.65 -9.04
C GLU A 222 3.17 -11.54 -7.98
N LEU A 223 3.92 -10.44 -8.00
CA LEU A 223 4.87 -10.14 -6.91
C LEU A 223 4.15 -9.33 -5.84
N ASP A 224 4.42 -9.61 -4.57
CA ASP A 224 3.85 -8.80 -3.49
C ASP A 224 4.55 -7.42 -3.43
N VAL A 225 5.85 -7.38 -3.14
CA VAL A 225 6.64 -6.13 -3.09
C VAL A 225 8.02 -6.34 -3.71
N LEU A 226 8.39 -5.52 -4.68
CA LEU A 226 9.75 -5.47 -5.28
C LEU A 226 10.31 -4.07 -5.09
N VAL A 227 11.55 -3.96 -4.61
CA VAL A 227 12.14 -2.69 -4.19
C VAL A 227 13.56 -2.58 -4.69
N SER A 228 13.97 -1.40 -5.13
CA SER A 228 15.35 -1.01 -5.36
C SER A 228 15.77 0.01 -4.29
N MET A 229 16.92 -0.20 -3.65
CA MET A 229 17.60 0.79 -2.79
C MET A 229 19.08 0.87 -3.19
N GLY A 230 19.48 1.97 -3.83
CA GLY A 230 20.80 2.06 -4.44
C GLY A 230 20.93 1.07 -5.60
N ASP A 231 21.99 0.25 -5.58
CA ASP A 231 22.22 -0.81 -6.58
C ASP A 231 21.57 -2.17 -6.19
N ALA A 232 20.99 -2.27 -4.99
CA ALA A 232 20.45 -3.52 -4.47
C ALA A 232 18.94 -3.65 -4.73
N ILE A 233 18.49 -4.87 -5.06
CA ILE A 233 17.09 -5.19 -5.33
C ILE A 233 16.61 -6.23 -4.34
N TYR A 234 15.44 -5.98 -3.75
CA TYR A 234 14.81 -6.82 -2.75
C TYR A 234 13.45 -7.25 -3.24
N TRP A 235 13.17 -8.55 -3.18
CA TRP A 235 11.84 -9.10 -3.34
C TRP A 235 11.31 -9.55 -1.99
N ILE A 236 10.11 -9.08 -1.64
CA ILE A 236 9.46 -9.39 -0.37
C ILE A 236 8.08 -10.01 -0.66
N GLU A 237 7.91 -11.25 -0.24
CA GLU A 237 6.65 -12.01 -0.29
C GLU A 237 5.93 -11.95 1.06
N ALA A 238 4.67 -11.58 1.06
CA ALA A 238 3.81 -11.37 2.22
C ALA A 238 2.81 -12.52 2.39
N LYS A 239 2.77 -13.16 3.56
CA LYS A 239 1.74 -14.17 3.87
C LYS A 239 1.07 -13.95 5.21
N SER A 240 -0.23 -13.66 5.14
CA SER A 240 -1.14 -13.51 6.30
C SER A 240 -2.01 -14.74 6.58
N GLY A 241 -1.62 -15.90 6.05
CA GLY A 241 -2.37 -17.17 6.10
C GLY A 241 -1.46 -18.38 5.92
N ASP A 242 -2.03 -19.54 5.53
CA ASP A 242 -1.24 -20.77 5.35
C ASP A 242 -0.21 -20.63 4.23
N TYR A 243 1.07 -20.68 4.61
CA TYR A 243 2.20 -20.54 3.69
C TYR A 243 2.66 -21.89 3.13
N GLN A 244 2.31 -23.02 3.74
CA GLN A 244 2.95 -24.32 3.48
C GLN A 244 2.73 -24.83 2.05
N GLN A 245 1.57 -24.56 1.46
CA GLN A 245 1.16 -25.14 0.19
C GLN A 245 1.91 -24.58 -1.03
N HIS A 246 2.61 -23.45 -0.89
CA HIS A 246 3.19 -22.73 -2.02
C HIS A 246 4.67 -22.36 -1.84
N VAL A 247 5.35 -22.83 -0.80
CA VAL A 247 6.71 -22.34 -0.53
C VAL A 247 7.73 -22.68 -1.61
N SER A 248 7.61 -23.88 -2.18
CA SER A 248 8.51 -24.31 -3.27
C SER A 248 8.38 -23.44 -4.52
N LYS A 249 7.24 -22.76 -4.72
CA LYS A 249 7.03 -21.79 -5.80
C LYS A 249 7.90 -20.55 -5.58
N TYR A 250 7.95 -20.03 -4.36
CA TYR A 250 8.71 -18.81 -4.04
C TYR A 250 10.23 -19.00 -4.15
N SER A 251 10.75 -20.10 -3.61
CA SER A 251 12.18 -20.43 -3.73
C SER A 251 12.64 -20.59 -5.18
N LYS A 252 11.79 -21.15 -6.05
CA LYS A 252 12.07 -21.23 -7.49
C LYS A 252 12.05 -19.85 -8.12
N PHE A 253 11.10 -19.01 -7.72
CA PHE A 253 10.96 -17.66 -8.25
C PHE A 253 12.14 -16.75 -7.88
N ALA A 254 12.63 -16.82 -6.64
CA ALA A 254 13.84 -16.11 -6.20
C ALA A 254 15.04 -16.39 -7.13
N ARG A 255 15.20 -17.66 -7.55
CA ARG A 255 16.24 -18.08 -8.50
C ARG A 255 16.03 -17.51 -9.90
N ILE A 256 14.78 -17.36 -10.36
CA ILE A 256 14.47 -16.72 -11.64
C ILE A 256 14.88 -15.24 -11.61
N LEU A 257 14.59 -14.54 -10.51
CA LEU A 257 15.07 -13.16 -10.31
C LEU A 257 16.61 -13.10 -10.16
N GLY A 258 17.25 -14.22 -9.79
CA GLY A 258 18.68 -14.28 -9.52
C GLY A 258 19.05 -13.55 -8.22
N LEU A 259 18.13 -13.53 -7.25
CA LEU A 259 18.34 -12.96 -5.93
C LEU A 259 18.81 -14.07 -4.97
N ASP A 260 19.67 -13.72 -4.03
CA ASP A 260 20.11 -14.63 -2.97
C ASP A 260 19.08 -14.68 -1.82
N CYS A 261 19.45 -15.36 -0.74
CA CYS A 261 18.57 -15.52 0.41
C CYS A 261 18.39 -14.24 1.22
N GLU A 262 19.32 -13.28 1.19
CA GLU A 262 19.21 -12.03 1.93
C GLU A 262 18.30 -11.01 1.20
N HIS A 263 18.28 -11.11 -0.13
CA HIS A 263 17.49 -10.25 -1.02
C HIS A 263 16.12 -10.83 -1.41
N SER A 264 15.84 -12.08 -1.03
CA SER A 264 14.55 -12.75 -1.22
C SER A 264 13.91 -13.03 0.14
N ILE A 265 12.93 -12.22 0.52
CA ILE A 265 12.38 -12.17 1.88
C ILE A 265 10.95 -12.70 1.88
N MET A 266 10.58 -13.53 2.86
CA MET A 266 9.22 -13.96 3.11
C MET A 266 8.79 -13.55 4.52
N VAL A 267 7.73 -12.75 4.60
CA VAL A 267 7.17 -12.22 5.85
C VAL A 267 5.90 -12.99 6.22
N LEU A 268 5.92 -13.63 7.39
CA LEU A 268 4.83 -14.47 7.89
C LEU A 268 4.19 -13.86 9.13
N THR A 269 2.86 -13.89 9.25
CA THR A 269 2.19 -13.32 10.43
C THR A 269 2.19 -14.24 11.65
N ASP A 270 2.08 -15.55 11.43
CA ASP A 270 1.78 -16.53 12.48
C ASP A 270 2.92 -17.55 12.67
N VAL A 271 4.16 -17.07 12.69
CA VAL A 271 5.37 -17.88 12.92
C VAL A 271 6.22 -17.25 14.02
N ALA A 272 6.61 -18.06 15.00
CA ALA A 272 7.52 -17.67 16.07
C ALA A 272 8.95 -17.46 15.56
N ASP A 273 9.69 -16.54 16.18
CA ASP A 273 11.04 -16.14 15.76
C ASP A 273 12.01 -17.34 15.66
N ASP A 274 11.95 -18.25 16.64
CA ASP A 274 12.79 -19.45 16.71
C ASP A 274 12.59 -20.42 15.52
N ARG A 275 11.46 -20.32 14.82
CA ARG A 275 11.17 -21.11 13.62
C ARG A 275 11.58 -20.41 12.33
N CYS A 276 11.77 -19.10 12.34
CA CYS A 276 12.10 -18.34 11.14
C CYS A 276 13.43 -18.79 10.53
N ASP A 277 14.45 -19.09 11.33
CA ASP A 277 15.77 -19.50 10.80
C ASP A 277 15.74 -20.89 10.16
N ALA A 278 15.00 -21.82 10.77
CA ALA A 278 14.77 -23.14 10.21
C ALA A 278 14.01 -23.05 8.86
N LEU A 279 12.97 -22.22 8.79
CA LEU A 279 12.24 -21.98 7.54
C LEU A 279 13.13 -21.29 6.49
N SER A 280 13.98 -20.36 6.91
CA SER A 280 14.91 -19.67 6.00
C SER A 280 15.83 -20.65 5.30
N SER A 281 16.39 -21.59 6.07
CA SER A 281 17.24 -22.67 5.57
C SER A 281 16.48 -23.62 4.62
N LEU A 282 15.24 -23.97 4.96
CA LEU A 282 14.41 -24.86 4.15
C LEU A 282 14.00 -24.24 2.82
N PHE A 283 13.80 -22.93 2.78
CA PHE A 283 13.23 -22.23 1.63
C PHE A 283 14.27 -21.51 0.79
N ALA A 284 15.52 -21.42 1.27
CA ALA A 284 16.60 -20.65 0.63
C ALA A 284 16.18 -19.19 0.38
N MET A 285 15.49 -18.62 1.37
CA MET A 285 14.96 -17.24 1.39
C MET A 285 15.03 -16.77 2.84
N MET A 286 15.20 -15.48 3.09
CA MET A 286 15.10 -14.92 4.43
C MET A 286 13.64 -15.00 4.89
N VAL A 287 13.37 -15.76 5.93
CA VAL A 287 12.06 -15.82 6.57
C VAL A 287 12.08 -15.00 7.85
N CYS A 288 11.03 -14.20 8.03
CA CYS A 288 10.83 -13.41 9.23
C CYS A 288 9.34 -13.26 9.52
N ASN A 289 9.03 -12.79 10.72
CA ASN A 289 7.69 -12.36 11.08
C ASN A 289 7.60 -10.83 11.17
N LEU A 290 6.44 -10.32 11.56
CA LEU A 290 6.20 -8.88 11.68
C LEU A 290 7.16 -8.17 12.63
N HIS A 291 7.60 -8.84 13.71
CA HIS A 291 8.49 -8.25 14.71
C HIS A 291 9.93 -8.15 14.18
N GLY A 292 10.44 -9.23 13.58
CA GLY A 292 11.81 -9.29 13.08
C GLY A 292 12.03 -8.64 11.70
N PHE A 293 10.98 -8.34 10.94
CA PHE A 293 11.11 -7.85 9.56
C PHE A 293 11.93 -6.56 9.46
N GLU A 294 11.61 -5.56 10.28
CA GLU A 294 12.24 -4.23 10.20
C GLU A 294 13.74 -4.31 10.52
N GLU A 295 14.11 -5.00 11.60
CA GLU A 295 15.50 -5.19 12.01
C GLU A 295 16.32 -5.94 10.96
N LYS A 296 15.78 -7.06 10.44
CA LYS A 296 16.48 -7.88 9.45
C LYS A 296 16.71 -7.11 8.15
N LEU A 297 15.67 -6.45 7.61
CA LEU A 297 15.81 -5.68 6.37
C LEU A 297 16.78 -4.50 6.56
N LEU A 298 16.69 -3.78 7.68
CA LEU A 298 17.61 -2.68 7.99
C LEU A 298 19.07 -3.15 8.04
N SER A 299 19.33 -4.34 8.61
CA SER A 299 20.67 -4.93 8.66
C SER A 299 21.23 -5.26 7.27
N VAL A 300 20.41 -5.85 6.39
CA VAL A 300 20.83 -6.17 5.02
C VAL A 300 21.09 -4.89 4.23
N VAL A 301 20.15 -3.95 4.24
CA VAL A 301 20.27 -2.68 3.51
C VAL A 301 21.52 -1.90 3.94
N ARG A 302 21.82 -1.83 5.24
CA ARG A 302 23.07 -1.18 5.72
C ARG A 302 24.32 -1.84 5.17
N THR A 303 24.32 -3.16 5.12
CA THR A 303 25.45 -3.94 4.61
C THR A 303 25.67 -3.65 3.12
N ASP A 304 24.60 -3.66 2.33
CA ASP A 304 24.69 -3.42 0.89
C ASP A 304 25.12 -1.99 0.56
N ILE A 305 24.57 -0.99 1.25
CA ILE A 305 24.95 0.41 1.06
C ILE A 305 26.41 0.64 1.47
N ALA A 306 26.88 0.01 2.55
CA ALA A 306 28.28 0.09 2.97
C ALA A 306 29.23 -0.54 1.93
N GLN A 307 28.83 -1.65 1.29
CA GLN A 307 29.62 -2.30 0.24
C GLN A 307 29.66 -1.49 -1.06
N GLN A 308 28.58 -0.77 -1.39
CA GLN A 308 28.51 0.12 -2.56
C GLN A 308 29.43 1.35 -2.41
N GLY A 309 29.60 1.86 -1.19
CA GLY A 309 30.50 2.97 -0.88
C GLY A 309 31.99 2.60 -0.74
N ALA A 310 32.33 1.31 -0.70
CA ALA A 310 33.71 0.86 -0.63
C ALA A 310 34.41 1.05 -1.99
N PRO A 311 35.65 1.58 -2.04
CA PRO A 311 36.38 1.67 -3.31
C PRO A 311 36.53 0.26 -3.89
N ARG A 312 35.96 0.05 -5.09
CA ARG A 312 36.23 -1.16 -5.87
C ARG A 312 37.70 -1.15 -6.22
N ASP A 313 38.52 -1.85 -5.43
CA ASP A 313 39.92 -2.06 -5.76
C ASP A 313 39.98 -2.64 -7.17
N ALA A 314 40.58 -1.85 -8.07
CA ALA A 314 40.80 -2.22 -9.45
C ALA A 314 41.74 -3.43 -9.48
N ALA A 315 41.18 -4.63 -9.48
CA ALA A 315 41.91 -5.85 -9.79
C ALA A 315 42.38 -5.77 -11.25
N ARG A 316 43.66 -5.45 -11.39
CA ARG A 316 44.49 -5.64 -12.58
C ARG A 316 44.71 -7.12 -12.86
#